data_AF-A0A6J2MBQ1-F1
#
_entry.id   AF-A0A6J2MBQ1-F1
#
_cell.length_a   1.000
_cell.length_b   1.000
_cell.length_c   1.000
_cell.angle_alpha   90.00
_cell.angle_beta   90.00
_cell.angle_gamma   90.00
#
_symmetry.space_group_name_H-M   'P 1'
#
loop_
_entity.id
_entity.type
_entity.pdbx_description
1 polymer ?
#
loop_
_entity_poly.entity_id
_entity_poly.type
_entity_poly.pdbx_seq_one_letter_code
_entity_poly.pdbx_strand_id
1 'polypeptide(L)'
;MAASKVKQDMPPPGGYGPIDYKRNLPRRGLSGYSMFAVGIGTLLFGYWSMMKWNRERRRLQIEDFEARIALMPLLQAEKDRRILQMLRENLEEEAIIMKDVPDWKVGESVFHTTRWVTPIMGELYGLRTNEEILNATYGFIWYT
;
A
#
# COMPACT_ATOMS: atom_id res chain seq x y z
N MET A 1 82.28 -29.45 52.89
CA MET A 1 80.83 -29.42 53.23
C MET A 1 80.06 -29.81 51.98
N ALA A 2 79.53 -31.03 51.91
CA ALA A 2 78.77 -31.51 50.75
C ALA A 2 77.45 -30.75 50.65
N ALA A 3 77.22 -30.06 49.53
CA ALA A 3 75.98 -29.34 49.27
C ALA A 3 74.82 -30.34 49.09
N SER A 4 73.74 -30.14 49.84
CA SER A 4 72.55 -30.99 49.76
C SER A 4 71.96 -30.95 48.33
N LYS A 5 71.70 -32.13 47.76
CA LYS A 5 71.17 -32.31 46.40
C LYS A 5 69.66 -32.07 46.36
N VAL A 6 69.21 -30.88 46.76
CA VAL A 6 67.78 -30.50 46.70
C VAL A 6 67.56 -29.67 45.44
N LYS A 7 66.79 -30.20 44.48
CA LYS A 7 66.33 -29.47 43.30
C LYS A 7 65.06 -28.72 43.68
N GLN A 8 65.22 -27.50 44.17
CA GLN A 8 64.11 -26.61 44.49
C GLN A 8 63.68 -25.86 43.23
N ASP A 9 62.37 -25.70 43.02
CA ASP A 9 61.86 -24.89 41.91
C ASP A 9 62.11 -23.40 42.23
N MET A 10 62.80 -22.72 41.32
CA MET A 10 63.28 -21.36 41.51
C MET A 10 63.06 -20.56 40.22
N PRO A 11 62.81 -19.24 40.31
CA PRO A 11 62.77 -18.41 39.12
C PRO A 11 64.10 -18.50 38.36
N PRO A 12 64.08 -18.38 37.02
CA PRO A 12 65.29 -18.46 36.22
C PRO A 12 66.27 -17.35 36.62
N PRO A 13 67.59 -17.57 36.50
CA PRO A 13 68.59 -16.53 36.74
C PRO A 13 68.35 -15.38 35.75
N GLY A 14 67.86 -14.23 36.27
CA GLY A 14 67.39 -13.09 35.48
C GLY A 14 65.93 -12.68 35.73
N GLY A 15 65.15 -13.50 36.45
CA GLY A 15 63.75 -13.23 36.77
C GLY A 15 62.78 -13.51 35.61
N TYR A 16 61.47 -13.38 35.86
CA TYR A 16 60.45 -13.48 34.82
C TYR A 16 60.35 -12.17 34.02
N GLY A 17 59.90 -12.27 32.77
CA GLY A 17 59.64 -11.10 31.93
C GLY A 17 58.60 -10.15 32.55
N PRO A 18 58.58 -8.88 32.12
CA PRO A 18 57.63 -7.91 32.63
C PRO A 18 56.20 -8.33 32.29
N ILE A 19 55.32 -8.32 33.30
CA ILE A 19 53.91 -8.62 33.15
C ILE A 19 53.14 -7.29 33.17
N ASP A 20 52.42 -7.00 32.09
CA ASP A 20 51.55 -5.83 32.01
C ASP A 20 50.30 -6.03 32.87
N TYR A 21 50.37 -5.55 34.11
CA TYR A 21 49.28 -5.64 35.08
C TYR A 21 48.27 -4.48 34.95
N LYS A 22 48.58 -3.46 34.14
CA LYS A 22 47.73 -2.28 33.95
C LYS A 22 46.72 -2.51 32.84
N ARG A 23 45.51 -2.01 33.05
CA ARG A 23 44.46 -2.00 32.03
C ARG A 23 44.85 -1.11 30.84
N ASN A 24 45.00 -1.70 29.65
CA ASN A 24 45.21 -0.97 28.41
C ASN A 24 43.91 -0.91 27.59
N LEU A 25 43.18 0.20 27.69
CA LEU A 25 42.02 0.47 26.83
C LEU A 25 42.37 1.55 25.79
N PRO A 26 42.60 1.17 24.53
CA PRO A 26 42.84 2.14 23.48
C PRO A 26 41.54 2.91 23.21
N ARG A 27 41.62 4.25 23.21
CA ARG A 27 40.51 5.10 22.76
C ARG A 27 40.37 4.94 21.24
N ARG A 28 39.40 4.12 20.83
CA ARG A 28 39.08 3.85 19.43
C ARG A 28 37.75 4.50 19.07
N GLY A 29 37.62 5.01 17.85
CA GLY A 29 36.40 5.59 17.32
C GLY A 29 36.53 7.06 16.95
N LEU A 30 35.46 7.58 16.34
CA LEU A 30 35.32 8.98 15.96
C LEU A 30 34.91 9.82 17.18
N SER A 31 35.29 11.09 17.19
CA SER A 31 34.79 12.05 18.18
C SER A 31 33.26 12.20 18.07
N GLY A 32 32.59 12.55 19.16
CA GLY A 32 31.14 12.77 19.16
C GLY A 32 30.70 13.79 18.11
N TYR A 33 31.45 14.89 17.95
CA TYR A 33 31.18 15.90 16.92
C TYR A 33 31.29 15.33 15.49
N SER A 34 32.29 14.49 15.22
CA SER A 34 32.42 13.84 13.91
C SER A 34 31.30 12.85 13.64
N MET A 35 30.81 12.13 14.66
CA MET A 35 29.65 11.25 14.50
C MET A 35 28.38 12.05 14.16
N PHE A 36 28.15 13.17 14.83
CA PHE A 36 27.03 14.06 14.51
C PHE A 36 27.16 14.66 13.11
N ALA A 37 28.35 15.08 12.70
CA ALA A 37 28.57 15.60 11.35
C ALA A 37 28.25 14.56 10.28
N VAL A 38 28.69 13.32 10.46
CA VAL A 38 28.38 12.21 9.54
C VAL A 38 26.87 11.92 9.53
N GLY A 39 26.23 11.81 10.70
CA GLY A 39 24.80 11.56 10.81
C GLY A 39 23.94 12.65 10.17
N ILE A 40 24.28 13.92 10.40
CA ILE A 40 23.59 15.04 9.76
C ILE A 40 23.84 15.03 8.25
N GLY A 41 25.07 14.74 7.81
CA GLY A 41 25.41 14.64 6.39
C GLY A 41 24.60 13.58 5.65
N THR A 42 24.46 12.38 6.22
CA THR A 42 23.66 11.30 5.62
C THR A 42 22.17 11.63 5.62
N LEU A 43 21.65 12.26 6.68
CA LEU A 43 20.25 12.72 6.73
C LEU A 43 19.97 13.78 5.65
N LEU A 44 20.82 14.81 5.53
CA LEU A 44 20.67 15.85 4.51
C LEU A 44 20.69 15.26 3.10
N PHE A 45 21.59 14.31 2.82
CA PHE A 45 21.62 13.60 1.56
C PHE A 45 20.37 12.75 1.32
N GLY A 46 19.88 12.05 2.35
CA GLY A 46 18.64 11.27 2.30
C GLY A 46 17.42 12.15 2.01
N TYR A 47 17.30 13.29 2.68
CA TYR A 47 16.24 14.25 2.41
C TYR A 47 16.32 14.82 1.00
N TRP A 48 17.52 15.17 0.51
CA TRP A 48 17.70 15.68 -0.85
C TRP A 48 17.29 14.66 -1.92
N SER A 49 17.72 13.41 -1.79
CA SER A 49 17.36 12.34 -2.74
C SER A 49 15.86 12.02 -2.69
N MET A 50 15.27 11.95 -1.49
CA MET A 50 13.83 11.77 -1.29
C MET A 50 13.01 12.92 -1.88
N MET A 51 13.45 14.18 -1.72
CA MET A 51 12.77 15.33 -2.33
C MET A 51 12.78 15.24 -3.86
N LYS A 52 13.92 14.91 -4.47
CA LYS A 52 14.02 14.72 -5.92
C LYS A 52 13.09 13.61 -6.39
N TRP A 53 13.09 12.47 -5.69
CA TRP A 53 12.26 11.33 -6.03
C TRP A 53 10.76 11.60 -5.86
N ASN A 54 10.35 12.25 -4.78
CA ASN A 54 8.95 12.60 -4.55
C ASN A 54 8.41 13.58 -5.61
N ARG A 55 9.24 14.50 -6.10
CA ARG A 55 8.88 15.37 -7.22
C ARG A 55 8.67 14.54 -8.49
N GLU A 56 9.53 13.55 -8.74
CA GLU A 56 9.36 12.65 -9.89
C GLU A 56 8.09 11.81 -9.80
N ARG A 57 7.84 11.16 -8.66
CA ARG A 57 6.61 10.40 -8.45
C ARG A 57 5.36 11.25 -8.65
N ARG A 58 5.39 12.51 -8.24
CA ARG A 58 4.27 13.43 -8.49
C ARG A 58 4.07 13.71 -9.97
N ARG A 59 5.15 13.85 -10.75
CA ARG A 59 5.05 14.02 -12.21
C ARG A 59 4.42 12.80 -12.86
N LEU A 60 4.86 11.60 -12.48
CA LEU A 60 4.28 10.34 -12.97
C LEU A 60 2.80 10.20 -12.57
N GLN A 61 2.44 10.56 -11.33
CA GLN A 61 1.04 10.55 -10.91
C GLN A 61 0.17 11.53 -11.70
N ILE A 62 0.71 12.70 -12.07
CA ILE A 62 0.00 13.66 -12.91
C ILE A 62 -0.21 13.07 -14.31
N GLU A 63 0.82 12.46 -14.89
CA GLU A 63 0.71 11.76 -16.18
C GLU A 63 -0.35 10.64 -16.15
N ASP A 64 -0.36 9.81 -15.10
CA ASP A 64 -1.37 8.76 -14.91
C ASP A 64 -2.80 9.35 -14.82
N PHE A 65 -2.96 10.47 -14.11
CA PHE A 65 -4.25 11.15 -14.01
C PHE A 65 -4.68 11.80 -15.32
N GLU A 66 -3.76 12.42 -16.05
CA GLU A 66 -4.03 12.99 -17.37
C GLU A 66 -4.42 11.90 -18.38
N ALA A 67 -3.74 10.75 -18.37
CA ALA A 67 -4.10 9.59 -19.16
C ALA A 67 -5.51 9.09 -18.81
N ARG A 68 -5.87 9.03 -17.52
CA ARG A 68 -7.22 8.68 -17.09
C ARG A 68 -8.27 9.70 -17.54
N ILE A 69 -7.97 11.00 -17.44
CA ILE A 69 -8.86 12.08 -17.88
C ILE A 69 -9.11 11.98 -19.38
N ALA A 70 -8.07 11.67 -20.17
CA ALA A 70 -8.20 11.48 -21.61
C ALA A 70 -9.13 10.31 -21.98
N LEU A 71 -9.11 9.22 -21.21
CA LEU A 71 -9.97 8.05 -21.42
C LEU A 71 -11.38 8.19 -20.85
N MET A 72 -11.58 9.08 -19.87
CA MET A 72 -12.83 9.22 -19.13
C MET A 72 -14.08 9.44 -19.99
N PRO A 73 -14.08 10.28 -21.05
CA PRO A 73 -15.28 10.50 -21.86
C PRO A 73 -15.76 9.24 -22.56
N LEU A 74 -14.84 8.38 -23.03
CA LEU A 74 -15.17 7.13 -23.68
C LEU A 74 -15.77 6.12 -22.69
N LEU A 75 -15.11 5.94 -21.54
CA LEU A 75 -15.61 5.07 -20.47
C LEU A 75 -16.96 5.52 -19.94
N GLN A 76 -17.19 6.82 -19.84
CA GLN A 76 -18.47 7.39 -19.41
C GLN A 76 -19.57 7.08 -20.44
N ALA A 77 -19.31 7.29 -21.73
CA ALA A 77 -20.28 6.97 -22.78
C ALA A 77 -20.63 5.48 -22.85
N GLU A 78 -19.64 4.59 -22.68
CA GLU A 78 -19.87 3.14 -22.61
C GLU A 78 -20.69 2.75 -21.38
N LYS A 79 -20.37 3.33 -20.23
CA LYS A 79 -21.14 3.12 -18.98
C LYS A 79 -22.58 3.59 -19.11
N ASP A 80 -22.80 4.77 -19.68
CA ASP A 80 -24.14 5.33 -19.87
C ASP A 80 -24.98 4.43 -20.78
N ARG A 81 -24.41 3.95 -21.89
CA ARG A 81 -25.06 2.97 -22.78
C ARG A 81 -25.40 1.68 -22.06
N ARG A 82 -24.45 1.12 -21.29
CA ARG A 82 -24.63 -0.13 -20.55
C ARG A 82 -25.76 -0.02 -19.52
N ILE A 83 -25.82 1.08 -18.78
CA ILE A 83 -26.87 1.30 -17.76
C ILE A 83 -28.24 1.41 -18.42
N LEU A 84 -28.35 2.21 -19.49
CA LEU A 84 -29.62 2.39 -20.19
C LEU A 84 -30.11 1.10 -20.86
N GLN A 85 -29.20 0.27 -21.38
CA GLN A 85 -29.52 -1.05 -21.89
C GLN A 85 -30.10 -1.96 -20.81
N MET A 86 -29.44 -2.08 -19.66
CA MET A 86 -29.94 -2.92 -18.55
C MET A 86 -31.29 -2.43 -18.02
N LEU A 87 -31.49 -1.13 -17.89
CA LEU A 87 -32.78 -0.58 -17.46
C LEU A 87 -33.88 -0.84 -18.49
N ARG A 88 -33.53 -0.78 -19.78
CA ARG A 88 -34.48 -1.09 -20.85
C ARG A 88 -34.89 -2.56 -20.85
N GLU A 89 -33.93 -3.46 -20.71
CA GLU A 89 -34.17 -4.91 -20.54
C GLU A 89 -35.08 -5.17 -19.34
N ASN A 90 -34.75 -4.60 -18.17
CA ASN A 90 -35.54 -4.80 -16.96
C ASN A 90 -36.97 -4.24 -17.08
N LEU A 91 -37.16 -3.11 -17.76
CA LEU A 91 -38.49 -2.54 -18.01
C LEU A 91 -39.32 -3.43 -18.95
N GLU A 92 -38.70 -3.99 -19.99
CA GLU A 92 -39.38 -4.92 -20.91
C GLU A 92 -39.80 -6.21 -20.19
N GLU A 93 -38.93 -6.77 -19.34
CA GLU A 93 -39.26 -7.93 -18.51
C GLU A 93 -40.32 -7.61 -17.44
N GLU A 94 -40.23 -6.45 -16.79
CA GLU A 94 -41.25 -5.98 -15.84
C GLU A 94 -42.63 -5.88 -16.50
N ALA A 95 -42.69 -5.35 -17.73
CA ALA A 95 -43.93 -5.25 -18.49
C ALA A 95 -44.57 -6.63 -18.75
N ILE A 96 -43.75 -7.64 -18.99
CA ILE A 96 -44.21 -9.01 -19.23
C ILE A 96 -44.66 -9.68 -17.93
N ILE A 97 -43.88 -9.54 -16.85
CA ILE A 97 -44.13 -10.18 -15.55
C ILE A 97 -45.34 -9.57 -14.85
N MET A 98 -45.48 -8.23 -14.88
CA MET A 98 -46.49 -7.50 -14.09
C MET A 98 -47.80 -7.25 -14.83
N LYS A 99 -47.96 -7.77 -16.05
CA LYS A 99 -49.16 -7.54 -16.89
C LYS A 99 -50.49 -7.92 -16.21
N ASP A 100 -50.47 -8.91 -15.31
CA ASP A 100 -51.67 -9.49 -14.69
C ASP A 100 -51.96 -8.90 -13.30
N VAL A 101 -51.11 -7.99 -12.81
CA VAL A 101 -51.23 -7.41 -11.47
C VAL A 101 -52.07 -6.12 -11.54
N PRO A 102 -53.20 -6.02 -10.82
CA PRO A 102 -54.02 -4.81 -10.81
C PRO A 102 -53.26 -3.65 -10.14
N ASP A 103 -53.49 -2.42 -10.63
CA ASP A 103 -52.89 -1.18 -10.14
C ASP A 103 -51.35 -1.07 -10.27
N TRP A 104 -50.70 -1.97 -11.02
CA TRP A 104 -49.27 -1.85 -11.31
C TRP A 104 -49.00 -0.94 -12.51
N LYS A 105 -48.14 0.06 -12.35
CA LYS A 105 -47.66 0.91 -13.45
C LYS A 105 -46.20 0.61 -13.74
N VAL A 106 -45.96 -0.02 -14.88
CA VAL A 106 -44.63 -0.40 -15.34
C VAL A 106 -43.73 0.83 -15.48
N GLY A 107 -42.54 0.79 -14.87
CA GLY A 107 -41.55 1.87 -14.96
C GLY A 107 -41.98 3.18 -14.29
N GLU A 108 -42.96 3.17 -13.37
CA GLU A 108 -43.31 4.35 -12.58
C GLU A 108 -42.15 4.72 -11.64
N SER A 109 -41.73 5.99 -11.67
CA SER A 109 -40.68 6.45 -10.76
C SER A 109 -41.21 6.52 -9.33
N VAL A 110 -40.46 5.95 -8.39
CA VAL A 110 -40.75 6.05 -6.95
C VAL A 110 -40.53 7.48 -6.43
N PHE A 111 -39.77 8.30 -7.16
CA PHE A 111 -39.49 9.68 -6.79
C PHE A 111 -40.52 10.65 -7.35
N HIS A 112 -40.85 11.68 -6.58
CA HIS A 112 -41.73 12.77 -7.03
C HIS A 112 -41.05 13.71 -8.05
N THR A 113 -39.75 13.55 -8.31
CA THR A 113 -38.98 14.42 -9.20
C THR A 113 -38.89 13.83 -10.61
N THR A 114 -38.93 14.69 -11.64
CA THR A 114 -38.70 14.30 -13.04
C THR A 114 -37.22 14.21 -13.43
N ARG A 115 -36.31 14.49 -12.48
CA ARG A 115 -34.87 14.42 -12.71
C ARG A 115 -34.43 12.96 -12.78
N TRP A 116 -33.45 12.68 -13.64
CA TRP A 116 -32.76 11.40 -13.65
C TRP A 116 -32.11 11.10 -12.28
N VAL A 117 -32.39 9.91 -11.75
CA VAL A 117 -31.78 9.38 -10.54
C VAL A 117 -30.88 8.22 -10.95
N THR A 118 -29.67 8.17 -10.38
CA THR A 118 -28.73 7.07 -10.64
C THR A 118 -29.31 5.77 -10.09
N PRO A 119 -29.46 4.72 -10.91
CA PRO A 119 -30.07 3.48 -10.47
C PRO A 119 -29.22 2.76 -9.43
N ILE A 120 -29.85 2.08 -8.49
CA ILE A 120 -29.15 1.26 -7.50
C ILE A 120 -28.73 -0.09 -8.10
N MET A 121 -27.78 -0.76 -7.46
CA MET A 121 -27.31 -2.08 -7.94
C MET A 121 -28.44 -3.11 -8.03
N GLY A 122 -29.40 -3.06 -7.10
CA GLY A 122 -30.58 -3.94 -7.12
C GLY A 122 -31.54 -3.67 -8.29
N GLU A 123 -31.66 -2.42 -8.74
CA GLU A 123 -32.50 -2.05 -9.89
C GLU A 123 -31.87 -2.53 -11.21
N LEU A 124 -30.54 -2.58 -11.29
CA LEU A 124 -29.83 -3.04 -12.48
C LEU A 124 -29.72 -4.57 -12.54
N TYR A 125 -29.35 -5.20 -11.43
CA TYR A 125 -29.02 -6.63 -11.38
C TYR A 125 -30.10 -7.51 -10.73
N GLY A 126 -31.23 -6.95 -10.29
CA GLY A 126 -32.25 -7.70 -9.54
C GLY A 126 -32.86 -8.90 -10.26
N LEU A 127 -32.94 -8.85 -11.59
CA LEU A 127 -33.46 -9.94 -12.43
C LEU A 127 -32.35 -10.86 -12.99
N ARG A 128 -31.08 -10.54 -12.72
CA ARG A 128 -29.92 -11.27 -13.25
C ARG A 128 -29.53 -12.43 -12.33
N THR A 129 -28.56 -13.23 -12.76
CA THR A 129 -28.09 -14.38 -11.99
C THR A 129 -27.38 -13.94 -10.70
N ASN A 130 -27.43 -14.79 -9.67
CA ASN A 130 -26.78 -14.52 -8.39
C ASN A 130 -25.26 -14.32 -8.53
N GLU A 131 -24.62 -15.00 -9.49
CA GLU A 131 -23.19 -14.82 -9.77
C GLU A 131 -22.88 -13.40 -10.27
N GLU A 132 -23.69 -12.87 -11.21
CA GLU A 132 -23.54 -11.50 -11.69
C GLU A 132 -23.78 -10.48 -10.58
N ILE A 133 -24.78 -10.71 -9.73
CA ILE A 133 -25.07 -9.86 -8.57
C ILE A 133 -23.87 -9.82 -7.62
N LEU A 134 -23.36 -10.98 -7.21
CA LEU A 134 -22.24 -11.08 -6.26
C LEU A 134 -20.97 -10.44 -6.83
N ASN A 135 -20.68 -10.67 -8.11
CA ASN A 135 -19.53 -10.07 -8.78
C ASN A 135 -19.67 -8.54 -8.87
N ALA A 136 -20.83 -8.04 -9.30
CA ALA A 136 -21.06 -6.61 -9.44
C ALA A 136 -21.04 -5.85 -8.09
N THR A 137 -21.43 -6.52 -7.00
CA THR A 137 -21.52 -5.91 -5.65
C THR A 137 -20.23 -6.07 -4.83
N TYR A 138 -19.64 -7.26 -4.81
CA TYR A 138 -18.49 -7.59 -3.95
C TYR A 138 -17.20 -7.85 -4.72
N GLY A 139 -17.23 -7.93 -6.05
CA GLY A 139 -16.08 -8.31 -6.87
C GLY A 139 -14.83 -7.46 -6.60
N PHE A 140 -14.99 -6.13 -6.46
CA PHE A 140 -13.86 -5.25 -6.11
C PHE A 140 -13.33 -5.47 -4.69
N ILE A 141 -14.20 -5.76 -3.72
CA ILE A 141 -13.82 -5.94 -2.30
C ILE A 141 -13.07 -7.26 -2.11
N TRP A 142 -13.50 -8.31 -2.81
CA TRP A 142 -12.90 -9.64 -2.72
C TRP A 142 -11.65 -9.80 -3.59
N TYR A 143 -11.38 -8.85 -4.48
CA TYR A 143 -10.21 -8.84 -5.34
C TYR A 143 -9.02 -8.19 -4.64
N THR A 144 -8.14 -9.03 -4.10
CA THR A 144 -6.83 -8.68 -3.51
C THR A 144 -5.72 -9.44 -4.20
#